data_AF-A0A952X2H8-F1
#
_entry.id   AF-A0A952X2H8-F1
#
_cell.length_a   1.000
_cell.length_b   1.000
_cell.length_c   1.000
_cell.angle_alpha   90.00
_cell.angle_beta   90.00
_cell.angle_gamma   90.00
#
_symmetry.space_group_name_H-M   'P 1'
#
loop_
_entity.id
_entity.type
_entity.pdbx_description
1 polymer ?
#
loop_
_entity_poly.entity_id
_entity_poly.type
_entity_poly.pdbx_seq_one_letter_code
_entity_poly.pdbx_strand_id
1 'polypeptide(L)'
;MTDEADRYYSGSGAVPLRGTIIVLLGGALAIAGLSLLYSIAEFYVSHQKLKVLIALCYAMLVGGAVKLLSRFGAVRSRLFSGLLGLALGLFAVYSAWMWFLVILSGWNMQVAGLSPTVMWEAIQALAGAGIWRNRNGIAVGATELAVWWSLEALAVIAAATYMATTNREPYCEACGRWTEASPIAALPPAPIEALKAELEDERYESLYRLGRQPLTPGAGLTAQVWTCRDCKESNFLTMSDVSVKVKGSEEKVTSTAFVQHLLVPEEVARWVRERDQHAVAPAVDDPPIAQG
;
A
#
# COMPACT_ATOMS: atom_id res chain seq x y z
N MET A 1 -5.54 34.27 -9.99
CA MET A 1 -5.12 32.96 -10.54
C MET A 1 -4.29 32.27 -9.47
N THR A 2 -4.76 31.11 -9.02
CA THR A 2 -4.04 29.99 -8.37
C THR A 2 -3.54 30.06 -6.92
N ASP A 3 -4.26 30.67 -5.97
CA ASP A 3 -3.98 30.46 -4.53
C ASP A 3 -4.55 29.11 -4.00
N GLU A 4 -5.62 28.59 -4.60
CA GLU A 4 -6.24 27.32 -4.18
C GLU A 4 -5.30 26.11 -4.37
N ALA A 5 -4.41 26.15 -5.37
CA ALA A 5 -3.50 25.05 -5.68
C ALA A 5 -2.35 24.91 -4.66
N ASP A 6 -2.02 25.98 -3.91
CA ASP A 6 -0.88 26.00 -3.00
C ASP A 6 -1.21 25.39 -1.62
N ARG A 7 -2.50 25.25 -1.27
CA ARG A 7 -2.90 24.77 0.06
C ARG A 7 -2.97 23.25 0.17
N TYR A 8 -3.15 22.56 -0.93
CA TYR A 8 -3.13 21.10 -0.95
C TYR A 8 -1.69 20.61 -1.04
N TYR A 9 -1.33 19.62 -0.21
CA TYR A 9 -0.01 19.02 -0.31
C TYR A 9 0.21 18.43 -1.70
N SER A 10 1.11 19.07 -2.45
CA SER A 10 1.70 18.53 -3.65
C SER A 10 3.12 18.08 -3.28
N GLY A 11 3.37 16.77 -3.35
CA GLY A 11 4.72 16.27 -3.09
C GLY A 11 5.68 16.87 -4.10
N SER A 12 6.84 17.35 -3.64
CA SER A 12 7.87 18.01 -4.46
C SER A 12 8.40 17.17 -5.63
N GLY A 13 8.01 15.89 -5.73
CA GLY A 13 8.50 14.97 -6.73
C GLY A 13 9.99 14.65 -6.58
N ALA A 14 10.63 15.03 -5.47
CA ALA A 14 12.06 14.83 -5.34
C ALA A 14 12.44 13.34 -5.30
N VAL A 15 13.61 13.08 -5.86
CA VAL A 15 14.24 11.76 -5.95
C VAL A 15 15.63 11.89 -5.33
N PRO A 16 15.74 11.79 -4.00
CA PRO A 16 17.04 11.88 -3.34
C PRO A 16 17.94 10.72 -3.76
N LEU A 17 19.17 11.00 -4.21
CA LEU A 17 20.11 9.98 -4.68
C LEU A 17 20.36 8.89 -3.63
N ARG A 18 20.53 9.28 -2.37
CA ARG A 18 20.66 8.35 -1.24
C ARG A 18 19.46 7.40 -1.15
N GLY A 19 18.25 7.91 -1.34
CA GLY A 19 17.02 7.13 -1.34
C GLY A 19 17.00 6.11 -2.47
N THR A 20 17.31 6.55 -3.69
CA THR A 20 17.40 5.66 -4.85
C THR A 20 18.40 4.52 -4.64
N ILE A 21 19.58 4.82 -4.08
CA ILE A 21 20.58 3.79 -3.78
C ILE A 21 20.05 2.78 -2.75
N ILE A 22 19.39 3.24 -1.68
CA ILE A 22 18.80 2.36 -0.68
C ILE A 22 17.72 1.46 -1.30
N VAL A 23 16.85 2.02 -2.14
CA VAL A 23 15.79 1.23 -2.81
C VAL A 23 16.39 0.20 -3.74
N LEU A 24 17.38 0.56 -4.56
CA LEU A 24 17.97 -0.37 -5.52
C LEU A 24 18.78 -1.47 -4.83
N LEU A 25 19.74 -1.11 -3.96
CA LEU A 25 20.61 -2.10 -3.32
C LEU A 25 19.88 -2.88 -2.23
N GLY A 26 19.15 -2.19 -1.36
CA GLY A 26 18.36 -2.82 -0.31
C GLY A 26 17.21 -3.65 -0.89
N GLY A 27 16.58 -3.16 -1.96
CA GLY A 27 15.50 -3.86 -2.65
C GLY A 27 16.01 -5.11 -3.36
N ALA A 28 17.11 -5.01 -4.10
CA ALA A 28 17.72 -6.17 -4.74
C ALA A 28 18.12 -7.25 -3.72
N LEU A 29 18.73 -6.87 -2.60
CA LEU A 29 19.10 -7.81 -1.55
C LEU A 29 17.88 -8.48 -0.91
N ALA A 30 16.87 -7.69 -0.53
CA ALA A 30 15.63 -8.20 0.05
C ALA A 30 14.89 -9.14 -0.92
N ILE A 31 14.81 -8.75 -2.20
CA ILE A 31 14.18 -9.53 -3.25
C ILE A 31 14.93 -10.84 -3.49
N ALA A 32 16.26 -10.82 -3.61
CA ALA A 32 17.04 -12.05 -3.78
C ALA A 32 16.78 -13.06 -2.64
N GLY A 33 16.66 -12.60 -1.40
CA GLY A 33 16.28 -13.43 -0.26
C GLY A 33 14.83 -13.95 -0.34
N LEU A 34 13.87 -13.08 -0.66
CA LEU A 34 12.47 -13.47 -0.84
C LEU A 34 12.28 -14.46 -2.00
N SER A 35 13.02 -14.26 -3.10
CA SER A 35 13.02 -15.15 -4.26
C SER A 35 13.51 -16.55 -3.90
N LEU A 36 14.56 -16.68 -3.08
CA LEU A 36 15.03 -17.97 -2.60
C LEU A 36 13.93 -18.71 -1.81
N LEU A 37 13.29 -18.02 -0.86
CA LEU A 37 12.21 -18.60 -0.06
C LEU A 37 11.01 -19.00 -0.93
N TYR A 38 10.66 -18.15 -1.90
CA TYR A 38 9.61 -18.43 -2.87
C TYR A 38 9.92 -19.69 -3.70
N SER A 39 11.12 -19.79 -4.29
CA SER A 39 11.52 -20.92 -5.13
C SER A 39 11.59 -22.23 -4.34
N ILE A 40 12.02 -22.20 -3.07
CA ILE A 40 11.95 -23.37 -2.17
C ILE A 40 10.49 -23.80 -1.99
N ALA A 41 9.61 -22.86 -1.65
CA ALA A 41 8.20 -23.15 -1.42
C ALA A 41 7.52 -23.71 -2.69
N GLU A 42 7.80 -23.12 -3.85
CA GLU A 42 7.24 -23.57 -5.13
C GLU A 42 7.72 -24.97 -5.54
N PHE A 43 9.00 -25.28 -5.30
CA PHE A 43 9.60 -26.57 -5.63
C PHE A 43 9.00 -27.72 -4.80
N TYR A 44 8.81 -27.52 -3.49
CA TYR A 44 8.34 -28.58 -2.60
C TYR A 44 6.82 -28.72 -2.51
N VAL A 45 6.05 -27.68 -2.84
CA VAL A 45 4.59 -27.72 -2.77
C VAL A 45 4.01 -28.42 -4.00
N SER A 46 3.35 -29.56 -3.79
CA SER A 46 2.67 -30.30 -4.86
C SER A 46 1.25 -29.79 -5.19
N HIS A 47 0.63 -29.03 -4.28
CA HIS A 47 -0.76 -28.60 -4.42
C HIS A 47 -0.87 -27.31 -5.25
N GLN A 48 -1.49 -27.38 -6.43
CA GLN A 48 -1.61 -26.25 -7.37
C GLN A 48 -2.24 -24.99 -6.75
N LYS A 49 -3.29 -25.13 -5.95
CA LYS A 49 -3.94 -23.98 -5.28
C LYS A 49 -3.01 -23.27 -4.30
N LEU A 50 -2.14 -24.03 -3.63
CA LEU A 50 -1.19 -23.48 -2.67
C LEU A 50 -0.06 -22.75 -3.40
N LYS A 51 0.38 -23.22 -4.58
CA LYS A 51 1.34 -22.50 -5.44
C LYS A 51 0.85 -21.12 -5.82
N VAL A 52 -0.41 -21.01 -6.27
CA VAL A 52 -1.03 -19.71 -6.61
C VAL A 52 -1.01 -18.77 -5.39
N LEU A 53 -1.36 -19.27 -4.20
CA LEU A 53 -1.31 -18.48 -2.98
C LEU A 53 0.12 -18.02 -2.63
N ILE A 54 1.11 -18.90 -2.80
CA ILE A 54 2.53 -18.59 -2.58
C ILE A 54 3.01 -17.51 -3.56
N ALA A 55 2.65 -17.60 -4.84
CA ALA A 55 2.99 -16.59 -5.85
C ALA A 55 2.36 -15.23 -5.54
N LEU A 56 1.09 -15.19 -5.12
CA LEU A 56 0.44 -13.95 -4.68
C LEU A 56 1.09 -13.36 -3.42
N CYS A 57 1.44 -14.21 -2.44
CA CYS A 57 2.15 -13.78 -1.24
C CYS A 57 3.52 -13.19 -1.60
N TYR A 58 4.28 -13.85 -2.47
CA TYR A 58 5.55 -13.36 -2.98
C TYR A 58 5.42 -12.01 -3.69
N ALA A 59 4.45 -11.86 -4.59
CA ALA A 59 4.18 -10.59 -5.28
C ALA A 59 3.90 -9.44 -4.29
N MET A 60 3.09 -9.70 -3.25
CA MET A 60 2.78 -8.73 -2.20
C MET A 60 3.99 -8.41 -1.32
N LEU A 61 4.83 -9.39 -0.99
CA LEU A 61 6.05 -9.18 -0.21
C LEU A 61 7.07 -8.35 -0.98
N VAL A 62 7.26 -8.64 -2.28
CA VAL A 62 8.13 -7.84 -3.16
C VAL A 62 7.61 -6.40 -3.24
N GLY A 63 6.32 -6.19 -3.54
CA GLY A 63 5.77 -4.85 -3.60
C GLY A 63 5.77 -4.10 -2.27
N GLY A 64 5.56 -4.81 -1.16
CA GLY A 64 5.71 -4.28 0.19
C GLY A 64 7.14 -3.83 0.49
N ALA A 65 8.14 -4.63 0.11
CA ALA A 65 9.55 -4.29 0.27
C ALA A 65 9.93 -3.04 -0.53
N VAL A 66 9.53 -2.96 -1.81
CA VAL A 66 9.78 -1.77 -2.64
C VAL A 66 9.10 -0.54 -2.05
N LYS A 67 7.84 -0.65 -1.62
CA LYS A 67 7.10 0.45 -0.98
C LYS A 67 7.80 0.95 0.29
N LEU A 68 8.17 0.03 1.17
CA LEU A 68 8.83 0.33 2.44
C LEU A 68 10.18 0.99 2.23
N LEU A 69 11.00 0.46 1.32
CA LEU A 69 12.31 1.05 1.00
C LEU A 69 12.17 2.40 0.30
N SER A 70 11.17 2.58 -0.58
CA SER A 70 10.90 3.86 -1.24
C SER A 70 10.50 4.92 -0.22
N ARG A 71 9.70 4.52 0.78
CA ARG A 71 9.35 5.38 1.92
C ARG A 71 10.60 5.68 2.75
N PHE A 72 11.38 4.69 3.15
CA PHE A 72 12.61 4.91 3.93
C PHE A 72 13.62 5.79 3.19
N GLY A 73 13.73 5.62 1.86
CA GLY A 73 14.55 6.45 0.99
C GLY A 73 13.98 7.83 0.69
N ALA A 74 12.79 8.16 1.19
CA ALA A 74 12.11 9.44 0.92
C ALA A 74 11.95 9.74 -0.59
N VAL A 75 11.68 8.71 -1.41
CA VAL A 75 11.39 8.88 -2.84
C VAL A 75 9.94 9.35 -2.99
N ARG A 76 9.74 10.58 -3.47
CA ARG A 76 8.44 11.25 -3.47
C ARG A 76 7.77 11.32 -4.85
N SER A 77 8.53 11.14 -5.92
CA SER A 77 7.97 11.05 -7.27
C SER A 77 7.24 9.72 -7.46
N ARG A 78 5.91 9.78 -7.66
CA ARG A 78 5.09 8.59 -7.94
C ARG A 78 5.56 7.87 -9.21
N LEU A 79 5.87 8.61 -10.27
CA LEU A 79 6.36 8.04 -11.52
C LEU A 79 7.69 7.32 -11.31
N PHE A 80 8.64 7.97 -10.63
CA PHE A 80 9.96 7.38 -10.39
C PHE A 80 9.89 6.17 -9.47
N SER A 81 9.08 6.21 -8.40
CA SER A 81 8.83 5.04 -7.55
C SER A 81 8.20 3.89 -8.35
N GLY A 82 7.28 4.19 -9.27
CA GLY A 82 6.73 3.19 -10.19
C GLY A 82 7.80 2.55 -11.07
N LEU A 83 8.72 3.34 -11.64
CA LEU A 83 9.85 2.83 -12.44
C LEU A 83 10.80 1.96 -11.60
N LEU A 84 11.09 2.35 -10.36
CA LEU A 84 11.86 1.52 -9.42
C LEU A 84 11.15 0.20 -9.11
N GLY A 85 9.82 0.24 -8.89
CA GLY A 85 9.02 -0.95 -8.68
C GLY A 85 8.97 -1.87 -9.90
N LEU A 86 8.91 -1.32 -11.11
CA LEU A 86 9.00 -2.09 -12.35
C LEU A 86 10.37 -2.78 -12.48
N ALA A 87 11.47 -2.03 -12.29
CA ALA A 87 12.82 -2.56 -12.39
C ALA A 87 13.07 -3.67 -11.35
N LEU A 88 12.67 -3.45 -10.10
CA LEU A 88 12.80 -4.42 -9.02
C LEU A 88 11.83 -5.61 -9.18
N GLY A 89 10.65 -5.40 -9.75
CA GLY A 89 9.72 -6.49 -10.10
C GLY A 89 10.29 -7.41 -11.19
N LEU A 90 10.91 -6.85 -12.23
CA LEU A 90 11.63 -7.63 -13.24
C LEU A 90 12.80 -8.41 -12.63
N PHE A 91 13.57 -7.75 -11.76
CA PHE A 91 14.65 -8.40 -11.02
C PHE A 91 14.14 -9.52 -10.10
N ALA A 92 12.96 -9.38 -9.51
CA ALA A 92 12.33 -10.41 -8.69
C ALA A 92 11.93 -11.65 -9.49
N VAL A 93 11.40 -11.47 -10.70
CA VAL A 93 11.08 -12.58 -11.60
C VAL A 93 12.35 -13.30 -12.04
N TYR A 94 13.38 -12.55 -12.43
CA TYR A 94 14.69 -13.09 -12.77
C TYR A 94 15.29 -13.90 -11.61
N SER A 95 15.30 -13.32 -10.41
CA SER A 95 15.88 -13.93 -9.20
C SER A 95 15.11 -15.19 -8.77
N ALA A 96 13.78 -15.21 -8.92
CA ALA A 96 12.97 -16.40 -8.65
C ALA A 96 13.31 -17.56 -9.59
N TRP A 97 13.45 -17.30 -10.89
CA TRP A 97 13.88 -18.31 -11.85
C TRP A 97 15.29 -18.82 -11.59
N MET A 98 16.23 -17.90 -11.34
CA MET A 98 17.60 -18.24 -10.97
C MET A 98 17.63 -19.21 -9.77
N TRP A 99 16.95 -18.88 -8.67
CA TRP A 99 16.90 -19.74 -7.48
C TRP A 99 16.18 -21.07 -7.74
N PHE A 100 15.10 -21.05 -8.53
CA PHE A 100 14.39 -22.27 -8.91
C PHE A 100 15.30 -23.24 -9.66
N LEU A 101 16.09 -22.74 -10.63
CA LEU A 101 17.05 -23.55 -11.37
C LEU A 101 18.19 -24.05 -10.49
N VAL A 102 18.69 -23.24 -9.55
CA VAL A 102 19.68 -23.69 -8.56
C VAL A 102 19.13 -24.87 -7.75
N ILE A 103 17.89 -24.77 -7.24
CA ILE A 103 17.26 -25.86 -6.47
C ILE A 103 17.05 -27.10 -7.34
N LEU A 104 16.52 -26.92 -8.55
CA LEU A 104 16.28 -28.00 -9.50
C LEU A 104 17.57 -28.75 -9.89
N SER A 105 18.70 -28.03 -9.97
CA SER A 105 20.02 -28.59 -10.24
C SER A 105 20.70 -29.26 -9.04
N GLY A 106 19.99 -29.41 -7.92
CA GLY A 106 20.56 -29.98 -6.69
C GLY A 106 21.49 -29.00 -5.96
N TRP A 107 21.13 -27.71 -5.92
CA TRP A 107 21.89 -26.63 -5.28
C TRP A 107 23.23 -26.28 -5.97
N ASN A 108 23.35 -26.49 -7.28
CA ASN A 108 24.54 -26.08 -8.02
C ASN A 108 24.56 -24.54 -8.21
N MET A 109 25.37 -23.85 -7.41
CA MET A 109 25.50 -22.39 -7.47
C MET A 109 26.10 -21.85 -8.77
N GLN A 110 26.70 -22.68 -9.62
CA GLN A 110 27.14 -22.27 -10.96
C GLN A 110 25.95 -21.81 -11.82
N VAL A 111 24.75 -22.32 -11.51
CA VAL A 111 23.49 -21.95 -12.18
C VAL A 111 23.01 -20.54 -11.77
N ALA A 112 23.44 -20.02 -10.62
CA ALA A 112 23.05 -18.68 -10.17
C ALA A 112 23.62 -17.55 -11.07
N GLY A 113 24.72 -17.82 -11.77
CA GLY A 113 25.39 -16.88 -12.66
C GLY A 113 24.97 -17.00 -14.13
N LEU A 114 23.90 -17.73 -14.45
CA LEU A 114 23.47 -17.89 -15.84
C LEU A 114 23.11 -16.55 -16.47
N SER A 115 23.51 -16.37 -17.73
CA SER A 115 23.05 -15.22 -18.51
C SER A 115 21.54 -15.31 -18.75
N PRO A 116 20.84 -14.17 -18.93
CA PRO A 116 19.40 -14.18 -19.22
C PRO A 116 19.02 -15.07 -20.42
N THR A 117 19.88 -15.15 -21.44
CA THR A 117 19.67 -16.00 -22.63
C THR A 117 19.66 -17.48 -22.27
N VAL A 118 20.66 -17.95 -21.51
CA VAL A 118 20.75 -19.36 -21.12
C VAL A 118 19.62 -19.72 -20.14
N MET A 119 19.27 -18.80 -19.24
CA MET A 119 18.12 -19.00 -18.35
C MET A 119 16.81 -19.16 -19.15
N TRP A 120 16.61 -18.36 -20.19
CA TRP A 120 15.43 -18.46 -21.05
C TRP A 120 15.38 -19.79 -21.82
N GLU A 121 16.51 -20.26 -22.35
CA GLU A 121 16.61 -21.57 -22.99
C GLU A 121 16.26 -22.70 -22.00
N ALA A 122 16.74 -22.61 -20.75
CA ALA A 122 16.39 -23.57 -19.71
C ALA A 122 14.88 -23.56 -19.41
N ILE A 123 14.25 -22.38 -19.30
CA ILE A 123 12.80 -22.25 -19.10
C ILE A 123 12.02 -22.91 -20.25
N GLN A 124 12.45 -22.70 -21.50
CA GLN A 124 11.82 -23.34 -22.66
C GLN A 124 11.97 -24.86 -22.65
N ALA A 125 13.15 -25.36 -22.30
CA ALA A 125 13.39 -26.79 -22.17
C ALA A 125 12.50 -27.42 -21.09
N LEU A 126 12.35 -26.76 -19.94
CA LEU A 126 11.46 -27.19 -18.85
C LEU A 126 9.98 -27.16 -19.28
N ALA A 127 9.57 -26.13 -20.02
CA ALA A 127 8.21 -26.05 -20.56
C ALA A 127 7.93 -27.22 -21.52
N GLY A 128 8.87 -27.52 -22.42
CA GLY A 128 8.76 -28.64 -23.36
C GLY A 128 8.75 -30.02 -22.67
N ALA A 129 9.49 -30.16 -21.57
CA ALA A 129 9.50 -31.39 -20.76
C ALA A 129 8.21 -31.60 -19.94
N GLY A 130 7.39 -30.57 -19.77
CA GLY A 130 6.13 -30.67 -19.02
C GLY A 130 6.39 -31.00 -17.54
N ILE A 131 7.20 -30.18 -16.86
CA ILE A 131 7.64 -30.44 -15.48
C ILE A 131 6.51 -30.49 -14.44
N TRP A 132 5.33 -29.99 -14.75
CA TRP A 132 4.15 -30.10 -13.89
C TRP A 132 3.19 -31.16 -14.42
N ARG A 133 2.48 -31.82 -13.50
CA ARG A 133 1.43 -32.78 -13.83
C ARG A 133 0.10 -32.27 -13.31
N ASN A 134 -0.96 -32.43 -14.11
CA ASN A 134 -2.31 -32.12 -13.68
C ASN A 134 -2.84 -33.20 -12.72
N ARG A 135 -4.08 -33.03 -12.23
CA ARG A 135 -4.73 -33.97 -11.30
C ARG A 135 -4.84 -35.41 -11.84
N ASN A 136 -4.84 -35.57 -13.16
CA ASN A 136 -4.92 -36.86 -13.84
C ASN A 136 -3.52 -37.46 -14.11
N GLY A 137 -2.45 -36.84 -13.61
CA GLY A 137 -1.07 -37.27 -13.82
C GLY A 137 -0.51 -36.94 -15.20
N ILE A 138 -1.27 -36.26 -16.07
CA ILE A 138 -0.85 -35.88 -17.42
C ILE A 138 0.08 -34.66 -17.32
N ALA A 139 1.19 -34.70 -18.04
CA ALA A 139 2.13 -33.58 -18.12
C ALA A 139 1.42 -32.35 -18.71
N VAL A 140 1.60 -31.21 -18.05
CA VAL A 140 1.05 -29.92 -18.50
C VAL A 140 1.84 -29.47 -19.73
N GLY A 141 1.13 -29.07 -20.79
CA GLY A 141 1.76 -28.65 -22.04
C GLY A 141 2.54 -27.35 -21.90
N ALA A 142 3.54 -27.13 -22.75
CA ALA A 142 4.40 -25.95 -22.73
C ALA A 142 3.62 -24.63 -22.77
N THR A 143 2.56 -24.55 -23.60
CA THR A 143 1.72 -23.35 -23.71
C THR A 143 0.98 -23.05 -22.40
N GLU A 144 0.45 -24.07 -21.73
CA GLU A 144 -0.27 -23.90 -20.46
C GLU A 144 0.68 -23.44 -19.35
N LEU A 145 1.88 -24.02 -19.26
CA LEU A 145 2.94 -23.56 -18.35
C LEU A 145 3.35 -22.11 -18.63
N ALA A 146 3.56 -21.76 -19.89
CA ALA A 146 3.95 -20.41 -20.28
C ALA A 146 2.90 -19.37 -19.87
N VAL A 147 1.60 -19.68 -20.01
CA VAL A 147 0.52 -18.79 -19.55
C VAL A 147 0.58 -18.60 -18.04
N TRP A 148 0.69 -19.69 -17.26
CA TRP A 148 0.75 -19.60 -15.80
C TRP A 148 1.95 -18.78 -15.31
N TRP A 149 3.16 -19.08 -15.80
CA TRP A 149 4.36 -18.31 -15.43
C TRP A 149 4.28 -16.86 -15.86
N SER A 150 3.66 -16.56 -17.00
CA SER A 150 3.45 -15.18 -17.45
C SER A 150 2.50 -14.42 -16.52
N LEU A 151 1.42 -15.06 -16.05
CA LEU A 151 0.50 -14.47 -15.09
C LEU A 151 1.16 -14.22 -13.72
N GLU A 152 1.98 -15.15 -13.24
CA GLU A 152 2.74 -14.98 -11.99
C GLU A 152 3.77 -13.85 -12.12
N ALA A 153 4.55 -13.83 -13.20
CA ALA A 153 5.50 -12.76 -13.46
C ALA A 153 4.81 -11.38 -13.56
N LEU A 154 3.68 -11.31 -14.27
CA LEU A 154 2.89 -10.09 -14.37
C LEU A 154 2.35 -9.66 -13.00
N ALA A 155 1.88 -10.58 -12.17
CA ALA A 155 1.39 -10.28 -10.82
C ALA A 155 2.52 -9.71 -9.94
N VAL A 156 3.71 -10.29 -9.97
CA VAL A 156 4.89 -9.79 -9.22
C VAL A 156 5.28 -8.39 -9.68
N ILE A 157 5.40 -8.17 -11.00
CA ILE A 157 5.77 -6.87 -11.57
C ILE A 157 4.71 -5.81 -11.28
N ALA A 158 3.43 -6.14 -11.47
CA ALA A 158 2.32 -5.24 -11.23
C ALA A 158 2.19 -4.88 -9.76
N ALA A 159 2.31 -5.84 -8.84
CA ALA A 159 2.30 -5.58 -7.41
C ALA A 159 3.46 -4.68 -6.98
N ALA A 160 4.68 -4.97 -7.45
CA ALA A 160 5.86 -4.15 -7.18
C ALA A 160 5.71 -2.70 -7.66
N THR A 161 5.28 -2.54 -8.90
CA THR A 161 5.05 -1.23 -9.53
C THR A 161 3.92 -0.48 -8.82
N TYR A 162 2.76 -1.11 -8.64
CA TYR A 162 1.60 -0.49 -8.02
C TYR A 162 1.88 -0.07 -6.59
N MET A 163 2.37 -0.97 -5.74
CA MET A 163 2.63 -0.68 -4.32
C MET A 163 3.65 0.44 -4.14
N ALA A 164 4.66 0.53 -4.99
CA ALA A 164 5.63 1.63 -4.97
C ALA A 164 4.99 3.01 -5.21
N THR A 165 3.91 3.09 -5.99
CA THR A 165 3.16 4.34 -6.23
C THR A 165 2.15 4.70 -5.14
N THR A 166 1.88 3.80 -4.19
CA THR A 166 0.86 4.01 -3.15
C THR A 166 1.33 4.83 -1.94
N ASN A 167 2.57 5.33 -1.94
CA ASN A 167 3.04 6.25 -0.91
C ASN A 167 2.35 7.62 -1.08
N ARG A 168 1.24 7.80 -0.37
CA ARG A 168 0.41 9.03 -0.42
C ARG A 168 0.59 9.94 0.80
N GLU A 169 1.33 9.48 1.81
CA GLU A 169 1.56 10.22 3.04
C GLU A 169 2.25 11.57 2.74
N PRO A 170 1.87 12.68 3.41
CA PRO A 170 2.59 13.93 3.27
C PRO A 170 4.01 13.84 3.83
N TYR A 171 4.93 14.56 3.20
CA TYR A 171 6.32 14.66 3.64
C TYR A 171 6.61 16.08 4.11
N CYS A 172 7.19 16.21 5.30
CA CYS A 172 7.67 17.49 5.80
C CYS A 172 9.03 17.79 5.15
N GLU A 173 9.03 18.72 4.19
CA GLU A 173 10.24 19.13 3.46
C GLU A 173 11.28 19.77 4.39
N ALA A 174 10.85 20.60 5.35
CA ALA A 174 11.74 21.28 6.29
C ALA A 174 12.49 20.29 7.20
N CYS A 175 11.80 19.26 7.71
CA CYS A 175 12.39 18.29 8.63
C CYS A 175 12.99 17.06 7.94
N GLY A 176 12.70 16.84 6.65
CA GLY A 176 13.20 15.67 5.92
C GLY A 176 12.58 14.35 6.38
N ARG A 177 11.29 14.34 6.74
CA ARG A 177 10.61 13.13 7.27
C ARG A 177 9.15 13.04 6.83
N TRP A 178 8.64 11.81 6.73
CA TRP A 178 7.21 11.57 6.53
C TRP A 178 6.42 12.02 7.75
N THR A 179 5.24 12.59 7.51
CA THR A 179 4.30 12.93 8.57
C THR A 179 3.60 11.69 9.09
N GLU A 180 3.02 11.80 10.27
CA GLU A 180 2.32 10.72 10.94
C GLU A 180 0.84 10.99 11.05
N ALA A 181 0.04 9.99 10.70
CA ALA A 181 -1.40 10.06 10.81
C ALA A 181 -1.84 10.01 12.27
N SER A 182 -2.80 10.87 12.62
CA SER A 182 -3.58 10.76 13.84
C SER A 182 -4.57 9.59 13.77
N PRO A 183 -5.14 9.21 14.92
CA PRO A 183 -6.42 8.51 14.94
C PRO A 183 -7.48 9.26 14.09
N ILE A 184 -8.45 8.50 13.58
CA ILE A 184 -9.50 9.03 12.73
C ILE A 184 -10.62 9.57 13.61
N ALA A 185 -10.89 10.87 13.55
CA ALA A 185 -11.99 11.49 14.27
C ALA A 185 -13.30 11.35 13.47
N ALA A 186 -14.33 10.80 14.11
CA ALA A 186 -15.68 10.76 13.56
C ALA A 186 -16.39 12.13 13.70
N LEU A 187 -17.11 12.50 12.65
CA LEU A 187 -17.89 13.73 12.56
C LEU A 187 -19.30 13.42 12.03
N PRO A 188 -20.32 14.16 12.47
CA PRO A 188 -21.65 14.01 11.91
C PRO A 188 -21.68 14.39 10.41
N PRO A 189 -22.69 13.92 9.67
CA PRO A 189 -22.84 14.26 8.26
C PRO A 189 -23.03 15.77 8.07
N ALA A 190 -22.45 16.32 7.01
CA ALA A 190 -22.57 17.73 6.63
C ALA A 190 -22.65 17.86 5.10
N PRO A 191 -23.16 19.00 4.57
CA PRO A 191 -23.08 19.28 3.14
C PRO A 191 -21.62 19.39 2.67
N ILE A 192 -21.13 18.35 1.97
CA ILE A 192 -19.71 18.16 1.64
C ILE A 192 -19.12 19.36 0.89
N GLU A 193 -19.81 19.86 -0.14
CA GLU A 193 -19.30 20.97 -0.96
C GLU A 193 -19.19 22.28 -0.16
N ALA A 194 -20.16 22.55 0.71
CA ALA A 194 -20.12 23.74 1.56
C ALA A 194 -18.99 23.66 2.60
N LEU A 195 -18.85 22.51 3.26
CA LEU A 195 -17.77 22.29 4.23
C LEU A 195 -16.40 22.35 3.57
N LYS A 196 -16.25 21.75 2.38
CA LYS A 196 -15.00 21.80 1.61
C LYS A 196 -14.60 23.24 1.29
N ALA A 197 -15.52 24.03 0.74
CA ALA A 197 -15.27 25.43 0.41
C ALA A 197 -14.89 26.24 1.66
N GLU A 198 -15.57 26.02 2.80
CA GLU A 198 -15.23 26.68 4.06
C GLU A 198 -13.82 26.31 4.56
N LEU A 199 -13.41 25.05 4.44
CA LEU A 199 -12.06 24.61 4.83
C LEU A 199 -10.98 25.20 3.91
N GLU A 200 -11.24 25.24 2.61
CA GLU A 200 -10.35 25.85 1.61
C GLU A 200 -10.20 27.36 1.85
N ASP A 201 -11.25 28.01 2.35
CA ASP A 201 -11.29 29.43 2.77
C ASP A 201 -10.74 29.69 4.19
N GLU A 202 -10.11 28.71 4.86
CA GLU A 202 -9.62 28.82 6.26
C GLU A 202 -10.72 29.11 7.31
N ARG A 203 -12.00 28.87 6.98
CA ARG A 203 -13.13 29.06 7.89
C ARG A 203 -13.40 27.80 8.71
N TYR A 204 -12.43 27.42 9.55
CA TYR A 204 -12.46 26.19 10.35
C TYR A 204 -13.54 26.15 11.45
N GLU A 205 -14.25 27.25 11.71
CA GLU A 205 -15.36 27.32 12.67
C GLU A 205 -16.48 26.33 12.37
N SER A 206 -16.72 26.02 11.09
CA SER A 206 -17.72 25.04 10.71
C SER A 206 -17.33 23.63 11.11
N LEU A 207 -16.05 23.28 11.01
CA LEU A 207 -15.50 22.01 11.50
C LEU A 207 -15.67 21.87 13.01
N TYR A 208 -15.36 22.93 13.77
CA TYR A 208 -15.55 22.95 15.22
C TYR A 208 -17.01 22.81 15.62
N ARG A 209 -17.91 23.54 14.94
CA ARG A 209 -19.36 23.45 15.15
C ARG A 209 -19.88 22.06 14.82
N LEU A 210 -19.40 21.45 13.75
CA LEU A 210 -19.77 20.11 13.34
C LEU A 210 -19.34 19.08 14.38
N GLY A 211 -18.14 19.20 14.94
CA GLY A 211 -17.71 18.33 16.03
C GLY A 211 -18.55 18.47 17.31
N ARG A 212 -19.23 19.60 17.57
CA ARG A 212 -20.09 19.71 18.75
C ARG A 212 -21.43 19.00 18.61
N GLN A 213 -21.79 18.56 17.40
CA GLN A 213 -23.04 17.86 17.15
C GLN A 213 -22.92 16.36 17.52
N PRO A 214 -24.02 15.73 17.94
CA PRO A 214 -24.04 14.31 18.25
C PRO A 214 -23.77 13.47 16.99
N LEU A 215 -23.08 12.34 17.17
CA LEU A 215 -22.84 11.40 16.08
C LEU A 215 -24.13 10.67 15.74
N THR A 216 -24.41 10.55 14.44
CA THR A 216 -25.54 9.75 13.94
C THR A 216 -25.02 8.36 13.54
N PRO A 217 -25.61 7.26 14.04
CA PRO A 217 -25.22 5.92 13.61
C PRO A 217 -25.41 5.71 12.09
N GLY A 218 -24.44 5.05 11.44
CA GLY A 218 -24.59 4.53 10.06
C GLY A 218 -24.18 5.47 8.92
N ALA A 219 -23.95 6.76 9.17
CA ALA A 219 -23.38 7.68 8.18
C ALA A 219 -22.69 8.86 8.86
N GLY A 220 -21.53 9.25 8.35
CA GLY A 220 -20.78 10.37 8.91
C GLY A 220 -19.56 10.74 8.09
N LEU A 221 -18.94 11.82 8.49
CA LEU A 221 -17.65 12.25 7.95
C LEU A 221 -16.53 11.73 8.86
N THR A 222 -15.35 11.58 8.29
CA THR A 222 -14.13 11.33 9.06
C THR A 222 -13.11 12.41 8.78
N ALA A 223 -12.37 12.79 9.82
CA ALA A 223 -11.23 13.69 9.74
C ALA A 223 -9.99 12.98 10.27
N GLN A 224 -8.90 13.09 9.54
CA GLN A 224 -7.59 12.59 9.96
C GLN A 224 -6.55 13.66 9.65
N VAL A 225 -5.65 13.90 10.60
CA VAL A 225 -4.56 14.85 10.41
C VAL A 225 -3.23 14.13 10.34
N TRP A 226 -2.35 14.65 9.50
CA TRP A 226 -0.99 14.17 9.29
C TRP A 226 -0.04 15.24 9.80
N THR A 227 0.74 14.91 10.82
CA THR A 227 1.55 15.89 11.55
C THR A 227 3.03 15.52 11.52
N CYS A 228 3.92 16.50 11.42
CA CYS A 228 5.34 16.29 11.62
C CYS A 228 5.65 16.27 13.12
N ARG A 229 6.50 15.34 13.58
CA ARG A 229 6.93 15.28 14.99
C ARG A 229 7.90 16.40 15.38
N ASP A 230 8.62 16.94 14.40
CA ASP A 230 9.77 17.83 14.64
C ASP A 230 9.44 19.32 14.42
N CYS A 231 8.30 19.65 13.79
CA CYS A 231 7.86 21.03 13.55
C CYS A 231 6.33 21.16 13.62
N LYS A 232 5.84 22.38 13.87
CA LYS A 232 4.39 22.70 13.93
C LYS A 232 3.81 23.26 12.63
N GLU A 233 4.64 23.35 11.58
CA GLU A 233 4.27 23.99 10.31
C GLU A 233 3.70 22.98 9.30
N SER A 234 4.00 21.69 9.44
CA SER A 234 3.57 20.64 8.52
C SER A 234 2.43 19.81 9.11
N ASN A 235 1.21 20.33 8.96
CA ASN A 235 -0.02 19.72 9.42
C ASN A 235 -1.01 19.63 8.25
N PHE A 236 -1.43 18.41 7.89
CA PHE A 236 -2.29 18.19 6.74
C PHE A 236 -3.57 17.46 7.13
N LEU A 237 -4.72 18.05 6.80
CA LEU A 237 -6.05 17.50 7.04
C LEU A 237 -6.53 16.69 5.84
N THR A 238 -7.02 15.48 6.09
CA THR A 238 -7.78 14.68 5.14
C THR A 238 -9.18 14.48 5.70
N MET A 239 -10.20 14.80 4.91
CA MET A 239 -11.60 14.54 5.24
C MET A 239 -12.23 13.61 4.22
N SER A 240 -13.00 12.65 4.72
CA SER A 240 -13.70 11.66 3.90
C SER A 240 -15.15 11.52 4.31
N ASP A 241 -16.01 11.29 3.32
CA ASP A 241 -17.38 10.85 3.54
C ASP A 241 -17.39 9.33 3.72
N VAL A 242 -18.05 8.83 4.77
CA VAL A 242 -18.16 7.41 5.07
C VAL A 242 -19.63 7.01 5.02
N SER A 243 -19.95 6.16 4.04
CA SER A 243 -21.27 5.56 3.89
C SER A 243 -21.21 4.06 4.18
N VAL A 244 -22.10 3.59 5.07
CA VAL A 244 -22.28 2.17 5.35
C VAL A 244 -23.48 1.69 4.55
N LYS A 245 -23.24 0.81 3.57
CA LYS A 245 -24.32 0.14 2.83
C LYS A 245 -24.49 -1.25 3.40
N VAL A 246 -25.63 -1.50 4.06
CA VAL A 246 -26.00 -2.83 4.56
C VAL A 246 -26.72 -3.58 3.43
N LYS A 247 -26.18 -4.72 2.99
CA LYS A 247 -26.82 -5.60 2.01
C LYS A 247 -26.95 -7.00 2.60
N GLY A 248 -28.11 -7.30 3.19
CA GLY A 248 -28.31 -8.55 3.94
C GLY A 248 -27.54 -8.53 5.25
N SER A 249 -26.69 -9.54 5.48
CA SER A 249 -25.79 -9.62 6.65
C SER A 249 -24.41 -9.00 6.41
N GLU A 250 -24.14 -8.47 5.21
CA GLU A 250 -22.86 -7.85 4.88
C GLU A 250 -22.94 -6.33 4.94
N GLU A 251 -22.07 -5.73 5.76
CA GLU A 251 -21.85 -4.29 5.79
C GLU A 251 -20.70 -3.92 4.86
N LYS A 252 -20.98 -3.07 3.86
CA LYS A 252 -19.95 -2.49 2.99
C LYS A 252 -19.73 -1.04 3.35
N VAL A 253 -18.61 -0.76 4.01
CA VAL A 253 -18.15 0.60 4.30
C VAL A 253 -17.45 1.17 3.07
N THR A 254 -17.93 2.30 2.55
CA THR A 254 -17.29 3.04 1.47
C THR A 254 -16.82 4.38 2.00
N SER A 255 -15.52 4.67 1.87
CA SER A 255 -14.94 5.95 2.27
C SER A 255 -14.43 6.68 1.03
N THR A 256 -14.89 7.92 0.82
CA THR A 256 -14.49 8.78 -0.30
C THR A 256 -13.89 10.06 0.25
N ALA A 257 -12.60 10.28 0.05
CA ALA A 257 -11.95 11.53 0.43
C ALA A 257 -12.42 12.68 -0.47
N PHE A 258 -12.87 13.78 0.14
CA PHE A 258 -13.27 15.00 -0.58
C PHE A 258 -12.30 16.17 -0.34
N VAL A 259 -11.53 16.10 0.76
CA VAL A 259 -10.34 16.94 1.03
C VAL A 259 -9.19 15.99 1.33
N GLN A 260 -8.07 16.09 0.60
CA GLN A 260 -6.92 15.22 0.80
C GLN A 260 -5.65 16.04 1.08
N HIS A 261 -5.13 15.93 2.30
CA HIS A 261 -3.89 16.59 2.73
C HIS A 261 -3.89 18.12 2.56
N LEU A 262 -4.98 18.78 2.94
CA LEU A 262 -5.07 20.25 3.02
C LEU A 262 -4.19 20.76 4.16
N LEU A 263 -3.29 21.71 3.89
CA LEU A 263 -2.49 22.36 4.93
C LEU A 263 -3.41 23.09 5.92
N VAL A 264 -3.24 22.84 7.22
CA VAL A 264 -4.05 23.48 8.28
C VAL A 264 -3.18 23.97 9.43
N PRO A 265 -3.62 24.99 10.18
CA PRO A 265 -2.93 25.43 11.40
C PRO A 265 -2.82 24.33 12.46
N GLU A 266 -1.80 24.43 13.31
CA GLU A 266 -1.57 23.51 14.45
C GLU A 266 -2.78 23.42 15.40
N GLU A 267 -3.55 24.51 15.55
CA GLU A 267 -4.75 24.53 16.39
C GLU A 267 -5.83 23.58 15.85
N VAL A 268 -6.09 23.62 14.55
CA VAL A 268 -7.02 22.71 13.86
C VAL A 268 -6.53 21.27 13.98
N ALA A 269 -5.24 21.04 13.73
CA ALA A 269 -4.65 19.71 13.83
C ALA A 269 -4.71 19.12 15.25
N ARG A 270 -4.49 19.95 16.27
CA ARG A 270 -4.64 19.54 17.67
C ARG A 270 -6.09 19.19 17.99
N TRP A 271 -7.04 20.03 17.59
CA TRP A 271 -8.46 19.79 17.83
C TRP A 271 -8.94 18.45 17.24
N VAL A 272 -8.54 18.13 15.99
CA VAL A 272 -8.90 16.84 15.37
C VAL A 272 -8.32 15.66 16.15
N ARG A 273 -7.06 15.76 16.62
CA ARG A 273 -6.41 14.68 17.42
C ARG A 273 -7.09 14.44 18.76
N GLU A 274 -7.47 15.50 19.47
CA GLU A 274 -8.06 15.42 20.80
C GLU A 274 -9.53 14.96 20.77
N ARG A 275 -10.21 15.18 19.65
CA ARG A 275 -11.61 14.82 19.49
C ARG A 275 -11.88 13.32 19.60
N ASP A 276 -11.00 12.49 19.06
CA ASP A 276 -11.16 11.03 19.09
C ASP A 276 -11.15 10.49 20.54
N GLN A 277 -10.35 11.10 21.41
CA GLN A 277 -10.24 10.71 22.82
C GLN A 277 -11.57 10.84 23.59
N HIS A 278 -12.51 11.64 23.10
CA HIS A 278 -13.78 11.93 23.78
C HIS A 278 -14.99 11.20 23.17
N ALA A 279 -14.85 10.58 22.00
CA ALA A 279 -15.95 9.87 21.34
C ALA A 279 -16.18 8.44 21.86
N VAL A 280 -15.23 7.90 22.63
CA VAL A 280 -15.27 6.52 23.19
C VAL A 280 -15.61 6.52 24.68
N ALA A 281 -16.43 7.47 25.16
CA ALA A 281 -17.12 7.28 26.44
C ALA A 281 -18.38 6.44 26.14
N PRO A 282 -18.43 5.14 26.50
CA PRO A 282 -19.64 4.37 26.35
C PRO A 282 -20.76 5.07 27.13
N ALA A 283 -21.97 5.05 26.57
CA ALA A 283 -23.16 5.24 27.39
C ALA A 283 -23.02 4.27 28.56
N VAL A 284 -22.81 4.82 29.76
CA VAL A 284 -22.89 4.04 30.99
C VAL A 284 -24.29 3.45 30.95
N ASP A 285 -24.37 2.12 30.85
CA ASP A 285 -25.63 1.39 30.92
C ASP A 285 -26.42 1.95 32.11
N ASP A 286 -27.55 2.60 31.84
CA ASP A 286 -28.47 2.96 32.90
C ASP A 286 -28.78 1.67 33.67
N PRO A 287 -28.57 1.64 35.00
CA PRO A 287 -28.84 0.44 35.78
C PRO A 287 -30.31 0.05 35.55
N PRO A 288 -30.61 -1.26 35.47
CA PRO A 288 -31.97 -1.72 35.20
C PRO A 288 -32.92 -1.09 36.21
N ILE A 289 -33.92 -0.36 35.70
CA ILE A 289 -35.02 0.18 36.50
C ILE A 289 -35.68 -1.03 37.18
N ALA A 290 -35.46 -1.17 38.48
CA ALA A 290 -36.14 -2.16 39.30
C ALA A 290 -37.65 -1.86 39.25
N GLN A 291 -38.41 -2.72 38.57
CA GLN A 291 -39.86 -2.70 38.64
C GLN A 291 -40.26 -3.25 40.00
N GLY A 292 -40.81 -2.36 40.85
CA GLY A 292 -41.52 -2.71 42.08
C GLY A 292 -43.02 -2.78 41.84
#